data_AF-A0A553GW23-F1
#
_entry.id   AF-A0A553GW23-F1
#
_cell.length_a   1.000
_cell.length_b   1.000
_cell.length_c   1.000
_cell.angle_alpha   90.00
_cell.angle_beta   90.00
_cell.angle_gamma   90.00
#
_symmetry.space_group_name_H-M   'P 1'
#
loop_
_entity.id
_entity.type
_entity.pdbx_description
1 polymer ?
#
loop_
_entity_poly.entity_id
_entity_poly.type
_entity_poly.pdbx_seq_one_letter_code
_entity_poly.pdbx_strand_id
1 'polypeptide(L)' 'MTLWTICALTVAVAIALFDLWALLSVFRSDKPLGVRLGWAAVIVALPVIGLAVWGKFGPRAVVEPPSSPEHSKG' A
#
# COMPACT_ATOMS: atom_id res chain seq x y z
N MET A 1 -9.80 18.31 -8.10
CA MET A 1 -9.28 16.93 -8.06
C MET A 1 -7.81 16.88 -7.58
N THR A 2 -7.40 17.72 -6.62
CA THR A 2 -5.98 17.86 -6.20
C THR A 2 -5.81 17.79 -4.68
N LEU A 3 -6.68 18.42 -3.89
CA LEU A 3 -6.57 18.42 -2.43
C LEU A 3 -6.74 17.02 -1.80
N TRP A 4 -7.78 16.29 -2.19
CA TRP A 4 -8.04 14.92 -1.69
C TRP A 4 -6.87 13.97 -1.96
N THR A 5 -6.31 14.05 -3.17
CA THR A 5 -5.17 13.23 -3.59
C THR A 5 -3.93 13.53 -2.76
N ILE A 6 -3.66 14.80 -2.48
CA ILE A 6 -2.52 15.22 -1.65
C ILE A 6 -2.70 14.69 -0.23
N CYS A 7 -3.87 14.88 0.39
CA CYS A 7 -4.13 14.36 1.74
C CYS A 7 -3.96 12.84 1.83
N ALA A 8 -4.52 12.09 0.87
CA ALA A 8 -4.41 10.64 0.83
C ALA A 8 -2.94 10.19 0.69
N LEU A 9 -2.17 10.85 -0.17
CA LEU A 9 -0.74 10.54 -0.38
C LEU A 9 0.08 10.86 0.87
N THR A 10 -0.16 12.00 1.52
CA THR A 10 0.51 12.36 2.78
C THR A 10 0.23 11.33 3.87
N VAL A 11 -1.02 10.88 4.01
CA VAL A 11 -1.39 9.85 4.98
C VAL A 11 -0.70 8.52 4.67
N ALA A 12 -0.70 8.09 3.40
CA ALA A 12 -0.04 6.85 2.99
C ALA A 12 1.47 6.88 3.29
N VAL A 13 2.14 8.00 3.00
CA VAL A 13 3.57 8.19 3.32
C VAL A 13 3.80 8.17 4.82
N ALA A 14 2.96 8.85 5.60
CA ALA A 14 3.06 8.84 7.06
C ALA A 14 2.94 7.42 7.62
N ILE A 15 1.94 6.65 7.18
CA ILE A 15 1.74 5.26 7.58
C ILE A 15 2.98 4.41 7.26
N ALA A 16 3.51 4.51 6.04
CA ALA A 16 4.71 3.76 5.65
C ALA A 16 5.95 4.11 6.50
N LEU A 17 6.11 5.38 6.85
CA LEU A 17 7.17 5.82 7.77
C LEU A 17 6.96 5.26 9.19
N PHE A 18 5.71 5.27 9.68
CA PHE A 18 5.37 4.70 10.98
C PHE A 18 5.56 3.18 11.02
N ASP A 19 5.25 2.45 9.96
CA ASP A 19 5.50 1.01 9.87
C ASP A 19 7.00 0.71 9.98
N LEU A 20 7.84 1.46 9.26
CA LEU A 20 9.29 1.29 9.30
C LEU A 20 9.85 1.66 10.69
N TRP A 21 9.38 2.76 11.26
CA TRP A 21 9.73 3.16 12.63
C TRP A 21 9.32 2.10 13.67
N ALA A 22 8.11 1.56 13.57
CA ALA A 22 7.60 0.53 14.46
C ALA A 22 8.44 -0.74 14.36
N LEU A 23 8.78 -1.17 13.14
CA LEU A 23 9.64 -2.33 12.93
C LEU A 23 11.04 -2.12 13.55
N LEU A 24 11.65 -0.96 13.35
CA LEU A 24 12.92 -0.61 14.00
C LEU A 24 12.80 -0.59 15.53
N SER A 25 11.70 -0.09 16.07
CA SER A 25 11.42 -0.05 17.51
C SER A 25 11.30 -1.47 18.10
N VAL A 26 10.64 -2.39 17.38
CA VAL A 26 10.56 -3.80 17.76
C VAL A 26 11.95 -4.42 17.85
N PHE A 27 12.82 -4.20 16.85
CA PHE A 27 14.16 -4.76 16.85
C PHE A 27 15.11 -4.13 17.87
N ARG A 28 14.89 -2.87 18.26
CA ARG A 28 15.61 -2.19 19.34
C ARG A 28 15.16 -2.57 20.74
N SER A 29 14.03 -3.27 20.89
CA SER A 29 13.49 -3.62 22.20
C SER A 29 14.27 -4.77 22.87
N ASP A 30 14.40 -4.72 24.20
CA ASP A 30 14.97 -5.79 25.03
C ASP A 30 13.99 -6.95 25.29
N LYS A 31 13.02 -7.15 24.39
CA LYS A 31 12.00 -8.20 24.54
C LYS A 31 12.52 -9.55 24.03
N PRO A 32 12.01 -10.68 24.57
CA PRO A 32 12.33 -12.00 24.05
C PRO A 32 12.12 -12.10 22.53
N LEU A 33 12.93 -12.90 21.85
CA LEU A 33 12.92 -13.01 20.39
C LEU A 33 11.52 -13.33 19.84
N GLY A 34 10.79 -14.25 20.46
CA GLY A 34 9.44 -14.63 20.02
C GLY A 34 8.45 -13.44 20.02
N VAL A 35 8.57 -12.54 21.00
CA VAL A 35 7.73 -11.32 21.06
C VAL A 35 8.09 -10.38 19.91
N ARG A 36 9.39 -10.20 19.64
CA ARG A 36 9.86 -9.35 18.54
C ARG A 36 9.41 -9.89 17.19
N LEU A 37 9.58 -11.18 16.95
CA LEU A 37 9.15 -11.83 15.71
C LEU A 37 7.62 -11.78 15.53
N GLY A 38 6.85 -11.95 16.61
CA GLY A 38 5.40 -11.83 16.57
C GLY A 38 4.95 -10.43 16.10
N TRP A 39 5.50 -9.38 16.71
CA TRP A 39 5.18 -8.01 16.31
C TRP A 39 5.69 -7.66 14.91
N ALA A 40 6.91 -8.07 14.56
CA ALA A 40 7.46 -7.87 13.22
C ALA A 40 6.59 -8.53 12.14
N ALA A 41 6.11 -9.75 12.40
CA ALA A 41 5.22 -10.47 11.49
C ALA A 41 3.90 -9.72 11.27
N VAL A 42 3.28 -9.19 12.34
CA VAL A 42 2.03 -8.41 12.24
C VAL A 42 2.25 -7.13 11.42
N ILE A 43 3.29 -6.36 11.75
CA ILE A 43 3.60 -5.08 11.08
C ILE A 43 3.85 -5.29 9.58
N VAL A 44 4.57 -6.35 9.20
CA VAL A 44 4.84 -6.66 7.78
C VAL A 44 3.62 -7.26 7.08
N ALA A 45 2.81 -8.06 7.77
CA ALA A 45 1.65 -8.70 7.17
C ALA A 45 0.55 -7.70 6.78
N LEU A 46 0.31 -6.66 7.59
CA LEU A 46 -0.74 -5.67 7.33
C LEU A 46 -0.63 -4.98 5.95
N PRO A 47 0.50 -4.38 5.54
CA PRO A 47 0.63 -3.77 4.22
C PRO A 47 0.55 -4.81 3.10
N VAL A 48 1.08 -6.03 3.30
CA VAL A 48 0.98 -7.12 2.31
C VAL A 48 -0.47 -7.53 2.07
N ILE A 49 -1.26 -7.68 3.14
CA ILE A 49 -2.70 -7.97 3.06
C ILE A 49 -3.42 -6.81 2.37
N GLY A 50 -3.10 -5.56 2.72
CA GLY A 50 -3.66 -4.38 2.08
C GLY A 50 -3.41 -4.37 0.56
N LEU A 51 -2.17 -4.68 0.14
CA LEU A 51 -1.80 -4.79 -1.27
C LEU A 51 -2.52 -5.95 -1.97
N ALA A 52 -2.67 -7.10 -1.32
CA ALA A 52 -3.41 -8.23 -1.88
C ALA A 52 -4.89 -7.89 -2.09
N VAL A 53 -5.52 -7.25 -1.10
CA VAL A 53 -6.92 -6.80 -1.18
C VAL A 53 -7.08 -5.75 -2.28
N TRP A 54 -6.20 -4.75 -2.34
CA TRP A 54 -6.19 -3.76 -3.42
C TRP A 54 -5.93 -4.40 -4.79
N GLY A 55 -5.05 -5.39 -4.88
CA GLY A 55 -4.81 -6.12 -6.11
C GLY A 55 -6.09 -6.76 -6.66
N LYS A 56 -6.97 -7.26 -5.79
CA LYS A 56 -8.22 -7.89 -6.20
C LYS A 56 -9.38 -6.90 -6.42
N PHE A 57 -9.54 -5.93 -5.51
CA PHE A 57 -10.73 -5.05 -5.46
C PHE A 57 -10.42 -3.59 -5.76
N GLY A 58 -9.16 -3.25 -5.97
CA GLY A 58 -8.71 -1.89 -6.18
C GLY A 58 -9.14 -1.33 -7.52
N PRO A 59 -9.34 0.00 -7.61
CA PRO A 59 -9.73 0.67 -8.84
C PRO A 59 -8.65 0.46 -9.91
N ARG A 60 -9.06 -0.04 -11.07
CA ARG A 60 -8.22 -0.11 -12.27
C ARG A 60 -8.58 1.07 -13.16
N ALA A 61 -7.57 1.78 -13.66
CA ALA A 61 -7.79 2.76 -14.71
C ALA A 61 -8.13 2.00 -16.01
N VAL A 62 -9.42 1.79 -16.28
CA VAL A 62 -9.87 1.38 -17.61
C VAL A 62 -9.81 2.64 -18.46
N VAL A 63 -8.77 2.74 -19.29
CA VAL A 63 -8.77 3.71 -20.39
C VAL A 63 -9.75 3.13 -21.41
N GLU A 64 -10.91 3.74 -21.58
CA GLU A 64 -11.79 3.42 -22.70
C GLU A 64 -10.97 3.52 -23.99
N PRO A 65 -10.80 2.44 -24.76
CA PRO A 65 -10.10 2.53 -26.03
C PRO A 65 -10.85 3.51 -26.91
N PRO A 66 -10.16 4.41 -27.64
CA PRO A 66 -10.82 5.36 -28.52
C PRO A 66 -11.60 4.60 -29.58
N SER A 67 -12.94 4.60 -29.50
CA SER A 67 -13.82 4.03 -30.51
C SER A 67 -13.94 5.02 -31.68
N SER A 68 -12.82 5.29 -32.37
CA SER A 68 -12.85 6.04 -33.62
C SER A 68 -13.03 5.08 -34.80
N PRO A 69 -14.03 5.30 -35.69
CA PRO A 69 -14.20 4.54 -36.93
C PRO A 69 -12.99 4.61 -37.89
N GLU A 70 -12.07 5.56 -37.70
CA GLU A 70 -10.87 5.72 -38.55
C GLU A 70 -9.81 4.64 -38.35
N HIS A 71 -9.81 3.93 -37.21
CA HIS A 71 -8.88 2.82 -36.92
C HIS A 71 -9.48 1.44 -37.26
N SER A 72 -10.40 1.42 -38.23
CA SER A 72 -11.01 0.24 -38.84
C SER A 72 -10.87 0.29 -40.36
N LYS A 73 -9.66 0.57 -40.84
CA LYS A 73 -9.24 0.22 -42.20
C LYS A 73 -8.07 -0.74 -42.03
N GLY A 74 -8.24 -1.93 -42.58
CA GLY A 74 -7.34 -3.08 -42.40
C GLY A 74 -5.92 -2.88 -42.91
#